data_AF-A0A0F9NLD4-F1
#
_entry.id   AF-A0A0F9NLD4-F1
#
_cell.length_a   1.000
_cell.length_b   1.000
_cell.length_c   1.000
_cell.angle_alpha   90.00
_cell.angle_beta   90.00
_cell.angle_gamma   90.00
#
_symmetry.space_group_name_H-M   'P 1'
#
loop_
_entity.id
_entity.type
_entity.pdbx_description
1 polymer ?
#
loop_
_entity_poly.entity_id
_entity_poly.type
_entity_poly.pdbx_seq_one_letter_code
_entity_poly.pdbx_strand_id
1 'polypeptide(L)'
;MDEINQISKYNDAGLSISRLHDIWLRCRSYKNRGMFKQWREQLVDAWLELYPDVLRQTDYKDLIKKQQIFMKKVSQSKNPTELYFNLINWQQFLRSLQDLAGKAGVYANENEEGFD
;
A
#
# COMPACT_ATOMS: atom_id res chain seq x y z
N MET A 1 18.23 0.13 -26.56
CA MET A 1 17.11 -0.73 -26.11
C MET A 1 16.95 -0.67 -24.58
N ASP A 2 18.05 -0.51 -23.84
CA ASP A 2 18.02 -0.35 -22.37
C ASP A 2 17.46 0.99 -21.86
N GLU A 3 17.70 2.10 -22.55
CA GLU A 3 17.17 3.42 -22.19
C GLU A 3 15.63 3.48 -22.17
N ILE A 4 14.99 2.91 -23.21
CA ILE A 4 13.52 2.86 -23.32
C ILE A 4 12.93 2.02 -22.18
N ASN A 5 13.59 0.92 -21.81
CA ASN A 5 13.18 0.07 -20.68
C ASN A 5 13.33 0.78 -19.34
N GLN A 6 14.36 1.62 -19.16
CA GLN A 6 14.53 2.42 -17.94
C GLN A 6 13.47 3.50 -17.82
N ILE A 7 13.17 4.23 -18.90
CA ILE A 7 12.12 5.26 -18.93
C ILE A 7 10.74 4.64 -18.62
N SER A 8 10.43 3.49 -19.21
CA SER A 8 9.15 2.80 -18.96
C SER A 8 9.01 2.33 -17.50
N LYS A 9 10.08 1.82 -16.88
CA LYS A 9 10.07 1.40 -15.47
C LYS A 9 9.90 2.58 -14.52
N TYR A 10 10.57 3.70 -14.81
CA TYR A 10 10.49 4.92 -14.01
C TYR A 10 9.08 5.51 -14.03
N ASN A 11 8.47 5.59 -15.22
CA ASN A 11 7.10 6.07 -15.38
C ASN A 11 6.09 5.19 -14.62
N ASP A 12 6.23 3.87 -14.70
CA ASP A 12 5.31 2.95 -14.02
C ASP A 12 5.43 3.04 -12.49
N ALA A 13 6.65 3.20 -11.96
CA ALA A 13 6.88 3.42 -10.54
C ALA A 13 6.24 4.74 -10.04
N GLY A 14 6.44 5.85 -10.75
CA GLY A 14 5.84 7.15 -10.41
C GLY A 14 4.31 7.13 -10.47
N LEU A 15 3.73 6.46 -11.46
CA LEU A 15 2.29 6.27 -11.57
C LEU A 15 1.75 5.41 -10.43
N SER A 16 2.45 4.35 -10.05
CA SER A 16 2.08 3.49 -8.92
C SER A 16 2.05 4.26 -7.60
N ILE A 17 3.06 5.11 -7.34
CA ILE A 17 3.10 5.99 -6.15
C ILE A 17 1.90 6.94 -6.14
N SER A 18 1.57 7.55 -7.28
CA SER A 18 0.44 8.47 -7.40
C SER A 18 -0.90 7.76 -7.16
N ARG A 19 -1.10 6.56 -7.72
CA ARG A 19 -2.30 5.75 -7.47
C ARG A 19 -2.45 5.38 -6.00
N LEU A 20 -1.36 4.96 -5.35
CA LEU A 20 -1.35 4.67 -3.91
C LEU A 20 -1.70 5.91 -3.09
N HIS A 21 -1.15 7.07 -3.43
CA HIS A 21 -1.47 8.34 -2.77
C HIS A 21 -3.00 8.61 -2.79
N ASP A 22 -3.63 8.49 -3.95
CA ASP A 22 -5.07 8.70 -4.10
C ASP A 22 -5.90 7.69 -3.31
N ILE A 23 -5.50 6.42 -3.32
CA ILE A 23 -6.15 5.36 -2.53
C ILE A 23 -6.11 5.73 -1.03
N TRP A 24 -4.98 6.26 -0.55
CA TRP A 24 -4.84 6.67 0.84
C TRP A 24 -5.66 7.88 1.22
N LEU A 25 -5.80 8.86 0.34
CA LEU A 25 -6.71 9.99 0.54
C LEU A 25 -8.16 9.50 0.67
N ARG A 26 -8.58 8.56 -0.19
CA ARG A 26 -9.90 7.93 -0.12
C ARG A 26 -10.08 7.14 1.17
N CYS A 27 -9.09 6.33 1.58
CA CYS A 27 -9.12 5.63 2.88
C CYS A 27 -9.32 6.60 4.04
N ARG A 28 -8.59 7.72 4.08
CA ARG A 28 -8.72 8.74 5.12
C ARG A 28 -10.12 9.35 5.14
N SER A 29 -10.66 9.69 3.96
CA SER A 29 -12.02 10.24 3.82
C SER A 29 -13.08 9.26 4.33
N TYR A 30 -13.05 8.00 3.88
CA TYR A 30 -14.01 6.98 4.29
C TYR A 30 -13.91 6.63 5.77
N LYS A 31 -12.69 6.53 6.30
CA LYS A 31 -12.45 6.31 7.74
C LYS A 31 -13.11 7.40 8.57
N ASN A 32 -12.87 8.68 8.24
CA ASN A 32 -13.40 9.82 9.00
C ASN A 32 -14.92 9.92 8.95
N ARG A 33 -15.56 9.35 7.92
CA ARG A 33 -17.02 9.32 7.75
C ARG A 33 -17.68 8.03 8.26
N GLY A 34 -16.91 7.10 8.83
CA GLY A 34 -17.43 5.79 9.26
C GLY A 34 -17.87 4.87 8.10
N MET A 35 -17.43 5.14 6.87
CA MET A 35 -17.80 4.39 5.67
C MET A 35 -16.94 3.13 5.52
N PHE A 36 -17.11 2.17 6.42
CA PHE A 36 -16.22 1.01 6.54
C PHE A 36 -16.21 0.08 5.33
N LYS A 37 -17.34 -0.06 4.62
CA LYS A 37 -17.41 -0.87 3.39
C LYS A 37 -16.50 -0.29 2.30
N GLN A 38 -16.63 1.00 2.04
CA GLN A 38 -15.84 1.71 1.04
C GLN A 38 -14.36 1.77 1.45
N TRP A 39 -14.09 1.99 2.74
CA TRP A 39 -12.71 1.91 3.24
C TRP A 39 -12.10 0.54 2.98
N ARG A 40 -12.81 -0.55 3.28
CA ARG A 40 -12.38 -1.92 2.98
C ARG A 40 -12.07 -2.12 1.50
N GLU A 41 -12.93 -1.64 0.61
CA GLU A 41 -12.73 -1.72 -0.85
C GLU A 41 -11.44 -1.01 -1.26
N GLN A 42 -11.16 0.18 -0.69
CA GLN A 42 -9.90 0.88 -0.96
C GLN A 42 -8.65 0.14 -0.44
N LEU A 43 -8.76 -0.61 0.65
CA LEU A 43 -7.65 -1.47 1.11
C LEU A 43 -7.40 -2.65 0.17
N VAL A 44 -8.44 -3.16 -0.50
CA VAL A 44 -8.28 -4.16 -1.57
C VAL A 44 -7.55 -3.54 -2.75
N ASP A 45 -7.95 -2.34 -3.18
CA ASP A 45 -7.29 -1.63 -4.28
C ASP A 45 -5.80 -1.38 -3.98
N ALA A 46 -5.48 -0.95 -2.74
CA ALA A 46 -4.09 -0.77 -2.30
C ALA A 46 -3.31 -2.10 -2.35
N TRP A 47 -3.91 -3.21 -1.91
CA TRP A 47 -3.26 -4.51 -2.01
C TRP A 47 -2.97 -4.89 -3.46
N LEU A 48 -3.92 -4.70 -4.38
CA LEU A 48 -3.73 -5.03 -5.79
C LEU A 48 -2.60 -4.22 -6.43
N GLU A 49 -2.47 -2.95 -6.07
CA GLU A 49 -1.38 -2.09 -6.54
C GLU A 49 -0.01 -2.51 -5.98
N LEU A 50 0.04 -3.00 -4.73
CA LEU A 50 1.27 -3.45 -4.07
C LEU A 50 1.64 -4.91 -4.40
N TYR A 51 0.69 -5.71 -4.87
CA TYR A 51 0.85 -7.15 -5.08
C TYR A 51 2.04 -7.51 -5.99
N PRO A 52 2.31 -6.82 -7.11
CA PRO A 52 3.47 -7.10 -7.93
C PRO A 52 4.80 -6.92 -7.20
N ASP A 53 4.89 -5.95 -6.27
CA ASP A 53 6.10 -5.74 -5.47
C ASP A 53 6.26 -6.79 -4.37
N VAL A 54 5.14 -7.24 -3.79
CA VAL A 54 5.11 -8.34 -2.83
C VAL A 54 5.67 -9.61 -3.46
N LEU A 55 5.30 -9.94 -4.70
CA LEU A 55 5.79 -11.12 -5.40
C LEU A 55 7.32 -11.11 -5.64
N ARG A 56 7.95 -9.93 -5.58
CA ARG A 56 9.41 -9.79 -5.72
C ARG A 56 10.16 -9.97 -4.40
N GLN A 57 9.46 -10.04 -3.27
CA GLN A 57 10.05 -10.25 -1.96
C GLN A 57 10.40 -11.73 -1.74
N THR A 58 11.45 -11.99 -0.98
CA THR A 58 11.88 -13.36 -0.64
C THR A 58 10.86 -14.08 0.24
N ASP A 59 10.13 -13.35 1.08
CA ASP A 59 9.12 -13.83 2.03
C ASP A 59 7.67 -13.69 1.50
N TYR A 60 7.47 -13.53 0.18
CA TYR A 60 6.16 -13.21 -0.41
C TYR A 60 5.02 -14.14 0.05
N LYS A 61 5.28 -15.43 0.27
CA LYS A 61 4.28 -16.40 0.75
C LYS A 61 3.74 -16.02 2.12
N ASP A 62 4.60 -15.58 3.02
CA ASP A 62 4.21 -15.14 4.36
C ASP A 62 3.47 -13.81 4.31
N LEU A 63 3.85 -12.89 3.42
CA LEU A 63 3.14 -11.64 3.19
C LEU A 63 1.72 -11.88 2.65
N ILE A 64 1.54 -12.79 1.69
CA ILE A 64 0.21 -13.19 1.19
C ILE A 64 -0.61 -13.85 2.29
N LYS A 65 0.00 -14.71 3.12
CA LYS A 65 -0.69 -15.34 4.25
C LYS A 65 -1.15 -14.30 5.28
N LYS A 66 -0.31 -13.32 5.61
CA LYS A 66 -0.67 -12.19 6.49
C LYS A 66 -1.84 -11.40 5.91
N GLN A 67 -1.81 -11.08 4.61
CA GLN A 67 -2.91 -10.42 3.92
C GLN A 67 -4.24 -11.19 4.07
N GLN A 68 -4.24 -12.51 3.84
CA GLN A 68 -5.43 -13.35 4.00
C GLN A 68 -5.96 -13.33 5.44
N ILE A 69 -5.07 -13.32 6.44
CA ILE A 69 -5.45 -13.20 7.86
C ILE A 69 -6.17 -11.87 8.12
N PHE A 70 -5.68 -10.75 7.58
CA PHE A 70 -6.35 -9.45 7.73
C PHE A 70 -7.73 -9.44 7.08
N MET A 71 -7.86 -9.92 5.85
CA MET A 71 -9.16 -10.01 5.16
C MET A 71 -10.15 -10.86 5.96
N LYS A 72 -9.70 -11.99 6.51
CA LYS A 72 -10.52 -12.86 7.35
C LYS A 72 -10.97 -12.18 8.65
N LYS A 73 -10.07 -11.47 9.35
CA LYS A 73 -10.43 -10.73 10.57
C LYS A 73 -11.48 -9.66 10.29
N VAL A 74 -11.33 -8.91 9.20
CA VAL A 74 -12.31 -7.91 8.77
C VAL A 74 -13.66 -8.54 8.45
N SER A 75 -13.70 -9.68 7.73
CA SER A 75 -14.96 -10.35 7.42
C SER A 75 -15.66 -10.97 8.63
N GLN A 76 -14.90 -11.31 9.68
CA GLN A 76 -15.40 -11.93 10.91
C GLN A 76 -15.70 -10.94 12.04
N SER A 77 -15.53 -9.63 11.79
CA SER A 77 -15.76 -8.60 12.82
C SER A 77 -17.23 -8.58 13.24
N LYS A 78 -17.49 -8.62 14.55
CA LYS A 78 -18.83 -8.78 15.12
C LYS A 78 -19.52 -7.45 15.39
N ASN A 79 -18.76 -6.38 15.52
CA ASN A 79 -19.28 -5.05 15.83
C ASN A 79 -18.46 -3.95 15.12
N PRO A 80 -19.02 -2.72 15.02
CA PRO A 80 -18.35 -1.61 14.34
C PRO A 80 -16.97 -1.25 14.90
N THR A 81 -16.78 -1.35 16.21
CA THR A 81 -15.50 -1.05 16.88
C THR A 81 -14.42 -2.05 16.48
N GLU A 82 -14.75 -3.34 16.52
CA GLU A 82 -13.85 -4.40 16.08
C GLU A 82 -13.50 -4.26 14.59
N LEU A 83 -14.50 -3.97 13.75
CA LEU A 83 -14.31 -3.72 12.32
C LEU A 83 -13.35 -2.54 12.09
N TYR A 84 -13.54 -1.44 12.82
CA TYR A 84 -12.67 -0.27 12.74
C TYR A 84 -11.22 -0.62 13.06
N PHE A 85 -10.95 -1.30 14.18
CA PHE A 85 -9.60 -1.69 14.55
C PHE A 85 -8.98 -2.70 13.57
N ASN A 86 -9.76 -3.65 13.07
CA ASN A 86 -9.29 -4.60 12.06
C ASN A 86 -8.93 -3.90 10.74
N LEU A 87 -9.70 -2.90 10.31
CA LEU A 87 -9.38 -2.07 9.13
C LEU A 87 -8.14 -1.21 9.36
N ILE A 88 -7.94 -0.63 10.56
CA ILE A 88 -6.70 0.09 10.91
C ILE A 88 -5.49 -0.83 10.77
N ASN A 89 -5.55 -2.01 11.40
CA ASN A 89 -4.41 -2.92 11.41
C ASN A 89 -4.07 -3.40 10.00
N TRP A 90 -5.09 -3.66 9.18
CA TRP A 90 -4.89 -4.00 7.78
C TRP A 90 -4.26 -2.83 6.99
N GLN A 91 -4.75 -1.60 7.18
CA GLN A 91 -4.16 -0.42 6.55
C GLN A 91 -2.69 -0.23 6.95
N GLN A 92 -2.34 -0.42 8.22
CA GLN A 92 -0.95 -0.30 8.68
C GLN A 92 -0.04 -1.36 8.05
N PHE A 93 -0.52 -2.60 7.91
CA PHE A 93 0.20 -3.64 7.19
C PHE A 93 0.45 -3.25 5.73
N LEU A 94 -0.56 -2.77 5.01
CA LEU A 94 -0.39 -2.35 3.61
C LEU A 94 0.56 -1.15 3.48
N ARG A 95 0.57 -0.23 4.45
CA ARG A 95 1.56 0.85 4.51
C ARG A 95 2.99 0.33 4.67
N SER A 96 3.20 -0.65 5.55
CA SER A 96 4.54 -1.26 5.67
C SER A 96 5.00 -1.95 4.39
N LEU A 97 4.07 -2.50 3.59
CA LEU A 97 4.40 -3.07 2.28
C LEU A 97 4.79 -1.99 1.26
N GLN A 98 4.09 -0.86 1.27
CA GLN A 98 4.46 0.30 0.44
C GLN A 98 5.85 0.83 0.81
N ASP A 99 6.17 0.92 2.10
CA ASP A 99 7.48 1.33 2.61
C ASP A 99 8.56 0.35 2.16
N LEU A 100 8.32 -0.96 2.31
CA LEU A 100 9.22 -2.01 1.84
C LEU A 100 9.47 -1.96 0.33
N ALA A 101 8.44 -1.60 -0.45
CA ALA A 101 8.55 -1.44 -1.89
C ALA A 101 9.26 -0.15 -2.33
N GLY A 102 9.66 0.73 -1.39
CA GLY A 102 10.24 2.05 -1.69
C GLY A 102 9.24 3.05 -2.29
N LYS A 103 7.94 2.71 -2.27
CA LYS A 103 6.86 3.53 -2.86
C LYS A 103 6.26 4.53 -1.87
N ALA A 104 6.80 4.62 -0.66
CA ALA A 104 6.36 5.57 0.35
C ALA A 104 6.80 7.01 0.06
N GLY A 105 7.60 7.21 -0.98
CA GLY A 105 8.19 8.51 -1.28
C GLY A 105 9.11 8.95 -0.16
N VAL A 106 9.99 8.04 0.32
CA VAL A 106 11.18 8.50 1.04
C VAL A 106 11.86 9.43 0.05
N TYR A 107 11.68 10.74 0.25
CA TYR A 107 12.68 11.70 -0.13
C TYR A 107 13.91 11.20 0.61
N ALA A 108 14.71 10.36 -0.06
CA ALA A 108 16.12 10.40 0.22
C ALA A 108 16.41 11.89 0.04
N ASN A 109 16.72 12.58 1.14
CA ASN A 109 17.63 13.68 1.01
C ASN A 109 18.84 13.03 0.34
N GLU A 110 18.87 13.10 -0.99
CA GLU A 110 20.10 13.13 -1.74
C GLU A 110 20.84 14.26 -1.05
N ASN A 111 21.67 13.89 -0.06
CA ASN A 111 22.76 14.74 0.36
C ASN A 111 23.51 14.98 -0.94
N GLU A 112 23.19 16.10 -1.60
CA GLU A 112 24.13 17.20 -1.77
C GLU A 112 25.59 16.73 -1.61
N GLU A 113 26.05 15.88 -2.52
CA GLU A 113 27.45 15.96 -2.95
C GLU A 113 27.51 17.22 -3.79
N GLY A 114 27.77 18.32 -3.08
CA GLY A 114 28.09 19.60 -3.67
C GLY A 114 29.15 19.43 -4.75
N PHE A 115 28.93 20.12 -5.86
CA PHE A 115 30.01 20.50 -6.74
C PHE A 115 31.10 21.21 -5.93
N ASP A 116 32.26 20.59 -5.82
CA ASP A 116 33.57 21.26 -5.71
C ASP A 116 34.49 20.67 -6.79
#